data_AF-A0A2D8FTB9-F1
#
_entry.id   AF-A0A2D8FTB9-F1
#
_cell.length_a   1.000
_cell.length_b   1.000
_cell.length_c   1.000
_cell.angle_alpha   90.00
_cell.angle_beta   90.00
_cell.angle_gamma   90.00
#
_symmetry.space_group_name_H-M   'P 1'
#
loop_
_entity.id
_entity.type
_entity.pdbx_description
1 polymer ?
#
loop_
_entity_poly.entity_id
_entity_poly.type
_entity_poly.pdbx_seq_one_letter_code
_entity_poly.pdbx_strand_id
1 'polypeptide(L)'
;MAFKYDEDKLLQELRDYISGTYNQHYSAGNDSIQTLDLIEACGDAEAFCRSNILKYASRYDKKGTARRDIIKILHYGLLLLHFSDKTSVTESYNQ
;
A
#
# COMPACT_ATOMS: atom_id res chain seq x y z
N MET A 1 -22.48 9.13 -3.92
CA MET A 1 -22.89 7.73 -4.18
C MET A 1 -22.91 7.02 -2.85
N ALA A 2 -23.83 6.10 -2.61
CA ALA A 2 -23.77 5.21 -1.45
C ALA A 2 -23.39 3.84 -2.00
N PHE A 3 -22.17 3.38 -1.70
CA PHE A 3 -21.77 2.04 -2.14
C PHE A 3 -22.44 0.96 -1.29
N LYS A 4 -22.80 -0.16 -1.93
CA LYS A 4 -23.63 -1.22 -1.34
C LYS A 4 -22.92 -1.97 -0.22
N TYR A 5 -21.60 -2.00 -0.21
CA TYR A 5 -20.77 -2.81 0.68
C TYR A 5 -19.95 -1.94 1.65
N ASP A 6 -20.42 -0.72 1.94
CA ASP A 6 -19.76 0.25 2.81
C ASP A 6 -18.34 0.65 2.32
N GLU A 7 -18.09 0.58 1.01
CA GLU A 7 -16.78 0.88 0.43
C GLU A 7 -16.29 2.29 0.81
N ASP A 8 -17.19 3.27 0.90
CA ASP A 8 -16.86 4.62 1.37
C ASP A 8 -16.16 4.60 2.75
N LYS A 9 -16.70 3.81 3.69
CA LYS A 9 -16.16 3.71 5.05
C LYS A 9 -14.84 2.94 5.07
N LEU A 10 -14.75 1.86 4.29
CA LEU A 10 -13.53 1.05 4.21
C LEU A 10 -12.39 1.80 3.55
N LEU A 11 -12.68 2.61 2.52
CA LEU A 11 -11.71 3.50 1.89
C LEU A 11 -11.24 4.59 2.85
N GLN A 12 -12.14 5.15 3.67
CA GLN A 12 -11.76 6.09 4.72
C GLN A 12 -10.84 5.45 5.76
N GLU A 13 -11.16 4.24 6.23
CA GLU A 13 -10.30 3.50 7.17
C GLU A 13 -8.91 3.20 6.57
N LEU A 14 -8.85 2.80 5.30
CA LEU A 14 -7.58 2.59 4.60
C LEU A 14 -6.78 3.90 4.51
N ARG A 15 -7.44 5.02 4.20
CA ARG A 15 -6.82 6.35 4.15
C ARG A 15 -6.25 6.77 5.51
N ASP A 16 -7.00 6.56 6.58
CA ASP A 16 -6.58 6.89 7.93
C ASP A 16 -5.38 6.03 8.37
N TYR A 17 -5.42 4.74 8.04
CA TYR A 17 -4.29 3.83 8.25
C TYR A 17 -3.03 4.32 7.52
N ILE A 18 -3.13 4.63 6.22
CA ILE A 18 -2.00 5.13 5.42
C ILE A 18 -1.45 6.42 6.01
N SER A 19 -2.32 7.36 6.37
CA SER A 19 -1.92 8.64 6.99
C SER A 19 -1.13 8.39 8.28
N GLY A 20 -1.54 7.41 9.09
CA GLY A 20 -0.81 6.97 10.27
C GLY A 20 0.58 6.39 9.97
N THR A 21 0.75 5.69 8.84
CA THR A 21 2.05 5.12 8.44
C THR A 21 3.08 6.20 8.08
N TYR A 22 2.65 7.32 7.50
CA TYR A 22 3.55 8.44 7.21
C TYR A 22 4.19 8.96 8.51
N ASN A 23 3.41 9.11 9.59
CA ASN A 23 3.94 9.53 10.89
C ASN A 23 4.94 8.54 11.53
N GLN A 24 5.02 7.28 11.05
CA GLN A 24 5.92 6.25 11.59
C GLN A 24 7.14 5.95 10.70
N HIS A 25 7.16 6.42 9.45
CA HIS A 25 8.18 6.03 8.45
C HIS A 25 9.12 7.16 8.02
N TYR A 26 9.13 8.29 8.74
CA TYR A 26 10.10 9.36 8.51
C TYR A 26 11.33 9.20 9.41
N SER A 27 12.52 9.34 8.81
CA SER A 27 13.75 9.57 9.57
C SER A 27 13.65 10.94 10.26
N ALA A 28 13.96 11.00 11.56
CA ALA A 28 14.00 12.26 12.29
C ALA A 28 15.16 13.13 11.77
N GLY A 29 14.85 14.16 10.98
CA GLY A 29 15.83 15.08 10.39
C GLY A 29 15.24 15.84 9.20
N ASN A 30 15.83 16.99 8.87
CA ASN A 30 15.32 17.95 7.87
C ASN A 30 15.04 17.38 6.46
N ASP A 31 15.55 16.20 6.14
CA ASP A 31 15.26 15.49 4.89
C ASP A 31 14.35 14.31 5.22
N SER A 32 13.05 14.51 5.01
CA SER A 32 11.99 13.52 5.26
C SER A 32 12.03 12.37 4.24
N ILE A 33 13.15 11.65 4.17
CA ILE A 33 13.35 10.50 3.27
C ILE A 33 12.62 9.29 3.87
N GLN A 34 11.65 8.74 3.14
CA GLN A 34 11.05 7.46 3.48
C GLN A 34 11.91 6.31 2.98
N THR A 35 11.87 5.19 3.70
CA THR A 35 12.49 3.93 3.26
C THR A 35 12.01 3.53 1.85
N LEU A 36 10.76 3.84 1.53
CA LEU A 36 10.18 3.52 0.23
C LEU A 36 10.81 4.35 -0.91
N ASP A 37 11.22 5.60 -0.64
CA ASP A 37 11.92 6.44 -1.63
C ASP A 37 13.29 5.84 -1.98
N LEU A 38 13.98 5.28 -0.99
CA LEU A 38 15.26 4.58 -1.20
C LEU A 38 15.07 3.29 -2.00
N ILE A 39 14.01 2.52 -1.71
CA ILE A 39 13.68 1.30 -2.46
C ILE A 39 13.30 1.63 -3.91
N GLU A 40 12.54 2.72 -4.12
CA GLU A 40 12.22 3.22 -5.47
C GLU A 40 13.48 3.63 -6.22
N ALA A 41 14.41 4.36 -5.59
CA ALA A 41 15.67 4.74 -6.22
C ALA A 41 16.53 3.54 -6.66
N CYS A 42 16.38 2.38 -6.02
CA CYS A 42 17.01 1.12 -6.41
C CYS A 42 16.27 0.37 -7.54
N GLY A 43 15.07 0.81 -7.94
CA GLY A 43 14.23 0.13 -8.93
C GLY A 43 13.43 -1.05 -8.39
N ASP A 44 13.39 -1.26 -7.06
CA ASP A 44 12.83 -2.45 -6.43
C ASP A 44 11.41 -2.26 -5.85
N ALA A 45 10.82 -1.07 -6.02
CA ALA A 45 9.56 -0.71 -5.36
C ALA A 45 8.39 -1.66 -5.69
N GLU A 46 8.22 -2.05 -6.95
CA GLU A 46 7.18 -2.99 -7.34
C GLU A 46 7.41 -4.39 -6.77
N ALA A 47 8.65 -4.90 -6.86
CA ALA A 47 9.01 -6.21 -6.35
C ALA A 47 8.82 -6.27 -4.82
N PHE A 48 9.18 -5.18 -4.13
CA PHE A 48 8.94 -5.00 -2.70
C PHE A 48 7.44 -5.02 -2.37
N CYS A 49 6.61 -4.29 -3.10
CA CYS A 49 5.16 -4.27 -2.87
C CYS A 49 4.53 -5.65 -3.11
N ARG A 50 4.83 -6.31 -4.24
CA ARG A 50 4.36 -7.68 -4.54
C ARG A 50 4.73 -8.68 -3.45
N SER A 51 5.98 -8.62 -2.97
CA SER A 51 6.47 -9.51 -1.91
C SER A 51 5.75 -9.28 -0.59
N ASN A 52 5.43 -8.03 -0.26
CA ASN A 52 4.65 -7.71 0.94
C ASN A 52 3.20 -8.18 0.84
N ILE A 53 2.56 -8.02 -0.32
CA ILE A 53 1.21 -8.58 -0.57
C ILE A 53 1.23 -10.09 -0.34
N LEU A 54 2.17 -10.82 -0.94
CA LEU A 54 2.31 -12.26 -0.78
C LEU A 54 2.54 -12.65 0.69
N LYS A 55 3.38 -11.90 1.41
CA LYS A 55 3.65 -12.12 2.83
C LYS A 55 2.39 -12.01 3.68
N TYR A 56 1.59 -10.95 3.51
CA TYR A 56 0.39 -10.72 4.32
C TYR A 56 -0.76 -11.64 3.90
N ALA A 57 -0.90 -11.95 2.61
CA ALA A 57 -1.84 -12.96 2.14
C ALA A 57 -1.50 -14.35 2.69
N SER A 58 -0.22 -14.75 2.65
CA SER A 58 0.24 -16.03 3.20
C SER A 58 0.12 -16.11 4.72
N ARG A 59 0.14 -14.97 5.41
CA ARG A 59 -0.03 -14.86 6.86
C ARG A 59 -1.50 -14.83 7.28
N TYR A 60 -2.43 -14.57 6.37
CA TYR A 60 -3.83 -14.30 6.67
C TYR A 60 -4.37 -15.17 7.80
N ASP A 61 -4.74 -14.50 8.89
CA ASP A 61 -5.32 -15.06 10.10
C ASP A 61 -4.50 -16.12 10.87
N LYS A 62 -3.27 -16.42 10.45
CA LYS A 62 -2.38 -17.36 11.17
C LYS A 62 -2.02 -16.91 12.59
N LYS A 63 -2.26 -15.64 12.94
CA LYS A 63 -2.01 -15.06 14.27
C LYS A 63 -3.25 -14.43 14.90
N GLY A 64 -4.46 -14.71 14.38
CA GLY A 64 -5.69 -14.04 14.83
C GLY A 64 -5.73 -12.55 14.47
N THR A 65 -5.01 -12.13 13.43
CA THR A 65 -4.88 -10.73 13.00
C THR A 65 -5.44 -10.45 11.60
N ALA A 66 -6.46 -11.20 11.18
CA ALA A 66 -7.05 -11.13 9.83
C ALA A 66 -7.24 -9.70 9.28
N ARG A 67 -7.90 -8.82 10.04
CA ARG A 67 -8.19 -7.44 9.58
C ARG A 67 -6.92 -6.63 9.30
N ARG A 68 -5.90 -6.77 10.16
CA ARG A 68 -4.62 -6.08 9.99
C ARG A 68 -3.85 -6.60 8.78
N ASP A 69 -3.95 -7.91 8.51
CA ASP A 69 -3.33 -8.51 7.33
C ASP A 69 -4.03 -8.01 6.05
N ILE A 70 -5.37 -7.92 6.03
CA ILE A 70 -6.15 -7.35 4.91
C ILE A 70 -5.78 -5.88 4.64
N ILE A 71 -5.77 -5.02 5.66
CA ILE A 71 -5.43 -3.60 5.50
C ILE A 71 -4.03 -3.43 4.91
N LYS A 72 -3.07 -4.28 5.30
CA LYS A 72 -1.72 -4.25 4.73
C LYS A 72 -1.70 -4.74 3.29
N ILE A 73 -2.47 -5.77 2.94
CA ILE A 73 -2.63 -6.20 1.55
C ILE A 73 -3.13 -5.03 0.69
N LEU A 74 -4.17 -4.32 1.15
CA LEU A 74 -4.72 -3.15 0.45
C LEU A 74 -3.71 -2.01 0.35
N HIS A 75 -2.99 -1.71 1.43
CA HIS A 75 -1.96 -0.68 1.44
C HIS A 75 -0.84 -0.96 0.43
N TYR A 76 -0.27 -2.18 0.42
CA TYR A 76 0.76 -2.54 -0.54
C TYR A 76 0.21 -2.71 -1.97
N GLY A 77 -1.08 -3.06 -2.12
CA GLY A 77 -1.77 -3.03 -3.41
C GLY A 77 -1.86 -1.63 -3.99
N LEU A 78 -2.18 -0.63 -3.16
CA LEU A 78 -2.22 0.77 -3.57
C LEU A 78 -0.83 1.30 -3.94
N LEU A 79 0.20 0.96 -3.15
CA LEU A 79 1.58 1.32 -3.49
C LEU A 79 2.04 0.65 -4.78
N LEU A 80 1.69 -0.63 -4.99
CA LEU A 80 2.00 -1.33 -6.23
C LEU A 80 1.34 -0.65 -7.44
N LEU A 81 0.07 -0.25 -7.33
CA LEU A 81 -0.62 0.51 -8.37
C LEU A 81 0.15 1.79 -8.71
N HIS A 82 0.52 2.59 -7.70
CA HIS A 82 1.29 3.81 -7.89
C HIS A 82 2.63 3.59 -8.60
N PHE A 83 3.41 2.59 -8.19
CA PHE A 83 4.70 2.31 -8.83
C PHE A 83 4.52 1.70 -10.22
N SER A 84 3.51 0.85 -10.41
CA SER A 84 3.18 0.29 -11.72
C SER A 84 2.80 1.39 -12.71
N ASP A 85 2.00 2.38 -12.29
CA ASP A 85 1.62 3.52 -13.15
C ASP A 85 2.81 4.42 -13.50
N LYS A 86 3.82 4.50 -12.61
CA LYS A 86 5.09 5.20 -12.90
C LYS A 86 5.98 4.45 -13.89
N THR A 87 6.02 3.11 -13.82
CA THR A 87 6.85 2.26 -14.70
C THR A 87 6.19 1.99 -16.05
N SER A 88 4.86 1.92 -16.07
CA SER A 88 4.09 1.56 -17.26
C SER A 88 3.80 2.80 -18.10
N VAL A 89 4.16 2.76 -19.38
CA VAL A 89 3.50 3.60 -20.38
C VAL A 89 2.03 3.19 -20.39
N THR A 90 1.19 3.97 -19.71
CA THR A 90 -0.28 3.90 -19.57
C THR A 90 -0.94 2.76 -20.38
N GLU A 91 -1.28 1.63 -19.73
CA GLU A 91 -2.24 0.71 -20.34
C GLU A 91 -3.62 1.40 -20.36
N SER A 92 -4.08 1.76 -21.56
CA SER A 92 -5.40 2.35 -21.76
C SER A 92 -6.46 1.29 -21.50
N TYR A 93 -7.06 1.32 -20.32
CA TYR A 93 -8.28 0.57 -20.03
C TYR A 93 -9.43 1.16 -20.87
N ASN A 94 -9.95 0.38 -21.82
CA ASN A 94 -11.21 0.71 -22.47
C ASN A 94 -12.32 0.64 -21.41
N GLN A 95 -12.91 1.81 -21.10
CA GLN A 95 -14.11 1.94 -20.27
C GLN A 95 -15.33 1.28 -20.91
#